data_AF-A0A124G9M4-F1
#
_entry.id   AF-A0A124G9M4-F1
#
_cell.length_a   1.000
_cell.length_b   1.000
_cell.length_c   1.000
_cell.angle_alpha   90.00
_cell.angle_beta   90.00
_cell.angle_gamma   90.00
#
_symmetry.space_group_name_H-M   'P 1'
#
loop_
_entity.id
_entity.type
_entity.pdbx_description
1 polymer ?
#
loop_
_entity_poly.entity_id
_entity_poly.type
_entity_poly.pdbx_seq_one_letter_code
_entity_poly.pdbx_strand_id
1 'polypeptide(L)'
;MTNTPVVRPPRGWELGTYALLLAVGATTALSVLYLIGDLALRHALQNGGVDGVSPPLRWVGDHQNGLSTLNLLLLVAYLGGFLLWRHRTRDMLGRYVADAHTPMRHWSIPVWNAAIGTAAVVTLAGLGDQPDTLDELVYALGVDALRCALRITGLVVLLIGVIQISDQVRQAIATPRPVLPFTPVRAPAPVAAGAGAVGAGQGVALADVTPAALQPLEPVPGSDGLPPADDAFWDQIRTTAAAADLALLVTTGARAHKWRLAPAGADLTSIRTTLRPGTVVTVFTDPPVERPTEGYSPVKAQEYHGFLEGRENGALWYQEINPRRVPSFLTRAAGPIRRWALYPTDDPTAFRAVVPNE
;
A
#
# COMPACT_ATOMS: atom_id res chain seq x y z
N MET A 1 11.35 37.91 -1.71
CA MET A 1 11.10 36.66 -0.96
C MET A 1 9.69 36.19 -1.30
N THR A 2 9.56 35.22 -2.20
CA THR A 2 8.27 34.63 -2.57
C THR A 2 7.89 33.62 -1.49
N ASN A 3 6.82 33.91 -0.74
CA ASN A 3 6.24 32.97 0.21
C ASN A 3 5.78 31.73 -0.56
N THR A 4 6.58 30.68 -0.53
CA THR A 4 6.19 29.38 -1.09
C THR A 4 5.06 28.87 -0.19
N PRO A 5 3.86 28.61 -0.73
CA PRO A 5 2.75 28.13 0.09
C PRO A 5 3.15 26.79 0.73
N VAL A 6 3.18 26.75 2.05
CA VAL A 6 3.48 25.52 2.81
C VAL A 6 2.31 24.56 2.59
N VAL A 7 2.54 23.50 1.82
CA VAL A 7 1.55 22.46 1.58
C VAL A 7 1.31 21.73 2.90
N ARG A 8 0.11 21.87 3.47
CA ARG A 8 -0.30 21.27 4.74
C ARG A 8 -1.23 20.08 4.50
N PRO A 9 -1.17 19.00 5.31
CA PRO A 9 -2.17 17.94 5.25
C PRO A 9 -3.60 18.48 5.42
N PRO A 10 -4.62 17.82 4.84
CA PRO A 10 -6.01 18.18 5.06
C PRO A 10 -6.36 18.18 6.56
N ARG A 11 -7.06 19.22 7.04
CA ARG A 11 -7.46 19.34 8.46
C ARG A 11 -8.24 18.13 8.98
N GLY A 12 -9.05 17.50 8.13
CA GLY A 12 -9.80 16.29 8.48
C GLY A 12 -8.90 15.10 8.81
N TRP A 13 -7.75 14.98 8.16
CA TRP A 13 -6.76 13.94 8.46
C TRP A 13 -6.05 14.21 9.79
N GLU A 14 -5.71 15.47 10.08
CA GLU A 14 -5.10 15.86 11.36
C GLU A 14 -6.06 15.58 12.52
N LEU A 15 -7.33 15.99 12.41
CA LEU A 15 -8.36 15.69 13.40
C LEU A 15 -8.54 14.18 13.62
N GLY A 16 -8.56 13.40 12.54
CA GLY A 16 -8.63 11.93 12.64
C GLY A 16 -7.42 11.33 13.35
N THR A 17 -6.22 11.89 13.13
CA THR A 17 -5.00 11.47 13.82
C THR A 17 -5.06 11.78 15.31
N TYR A 18 -5.49 13.00 15.68
CA TYR A 18 -5.66 13.38 17.09
C TYR A 18 -6.73 12.55 17.80
N ALA A 19 -7.86 12.29 17.15
CA ALA A 19 -8.91 11.43 17.69
C ALA A 19 -8.39 10.01 17.96
N LEU A 20 -7.59 9.46 17.04
CA LEU A 20 -6.95 8.15 17.23
C LEU A 20 -5.97 8.17 18.40
N LEU A 21 -5.10 9.17 18.49
CA LEU A 21 -4.14 9.31 19.59
C LEU A 21 -4.86 9.42 20.94
N LEU A 22 -5.97 10.16 21.00
CA LEU A 22 -6.79 10.29 22.20
C LEU A 22 -7.45 8.96 22.58
N ALA A 23 -8.00 8.22 21.62
CA ALA A 23 -8.58 6.90 21.86
C ALA A 23 -7.53 5.89 22.36
N VAL A 24 -6.34 5.86 21.74
CA VAL A 24 -5.22 5.02 22.18
C VAL A 24 -4.76 5.43 23.58
N GLY A 25 -4.60 6.73 23.84
CA GLY A 25 -4.21 7.25 25.15
C GLY A 25 -5.20 6.89 26.25
N ALA A 26 -6.50 7.07 26.02
CA ALA A 26 -7.55 6.69 26.96
C ALA A 26 -7.57 5.18 27.22
N THR A 27 -7.39 4.37 26.18
CA THR A 27 -7.30 2.90 26.30
C THR A 27 -6.09 2.49 27.13
N THR A 28 -4.93 3.13 26.92
CA THR A 28 -3.70 2.88 27.68
C THR A 28 -3.88 3.22 29.15
N ALA A 29 -4.44 4.40 29.46
CA ALA A 29 -4.68 4.83 30.84
C ALA A 29 -5.60 3.87 31.58
N LEU A 30 -6.70 3.44 30.94
CA LEU A 30 -7.61 2.46 31.51
C LEU A 30 -6.94 1.08 31.69
N SER A 31 -6.11 0.65 30.75
CA SER A 31 -5.37 -0.62 30.85
C SER A 31 -4.34 -0.59 32.00
N VAL A 32 -3.69 0.54 32.23
CA VAL A 32 -2.78 0.75 33.37
C VAL A 32 -3.55 0.66 34.69
N LEU A 33 -4.73 1.27 34.77
CA LEU A 33 -5.58 1.18 35.96
C LEU A 33 -5.93 -0.28 36.29
N TYR A 34 -6.28 -1.09 35.29
CA TYR A 34 -6.51 -2.52 35.46
C TYR A 34 -5.28 -3.26 35.95
N LEU A 35 -4.13 -3.05 35.30
CA LEU A 35 -2.89 -3.69 35.69
C LEU A 35 -2.56 -3.41 37.17
N ILE A 36 -2.70 -2.16 37.60
CA ILE A 36 -2.47 -1.77 38.99
C ILE A 36 -3.49 -2.44 39.93
N GLY A 37 -4.76 -2.48 39.53
CA GLY A 37 -5.83 -3.15 40.27
C GLY A 37 -5.54 -4.63 40.49
N ASP A 38 -5.22 -5.36 39.41
CA ASP A 38 -4.93 -6.80 39.43
C ASP A 38 -3.72 -7.12 40.31
N LEU A 39 -2.65 -6.33 40.17
CA LEU A 39 -1.42 -6.50 40.97
C LEU A 39 -1.65 -6.20 42.46
N ALA A 40 -2.40 -5.14 42.78
CA ALA A 40 -2.71 -4.78 44.15
C ALA A 40 -3.64 -5.80 44.82
N LEU A 41 -4.65 -6.29 44.10
CA LEU A 41 -5.54 -7.34 44.61
C LEU A 41 -4.78 -8.65 44.83
N ARG A 42 -3.93 -9.04 43.88
CA ARG A 42 -3.05 -10.21 44.01
C ARG A 42 -2.17 -10.10 45.25
N HIS A 43 -1.55 -8.94 45.47
CA HIS A 43 -0.70 -8.69 46.63
C HIS A 43 -1.49 -8.75 47.95
N ALA A 44 -2.71 -8.19 48.00
CA ALA A 44 -3.56 -8.23 49.18
C ALA A 44 -4.02 -9.65 49.54
N LEU A 45 -4.39 -10.45 48.54
CA LEU A 45 -4.79 -11.85 48.73
C LEU A 45 -3.64 -12.72 49.25
N GLN A 46 -2.42 -12.49 48.76
CA GLN A 46 -1.22 -13.21 49.22
C GLN A 46 -0.83 -12.86 50.66
N ASN A 47 -1.15 -11.66 51.14
CA ASN A 47 -0.77 -11.17 52.47
C ASN A 47 -1.89 -11.25 53.52
N GLY A 48 -2.98 -11.97 53.23
CA GLY A 48 -3.91 -12.42 54.25
C GLY A 48 -5.04 -11.45 54.63
N GLY A 49 -5.47 -10.53 53.75
CA GLY A 49 -6.73 -9.83 54.03
C GLY A 49 -7.14 -8.72 53.07
N VAL A 50 -8.43 -8.71 52.74
CA VAL A 50 -9.12 -7.70 51.90
C VAL A 50 -9.22 -6.33 52.62
N ASP A 51 -9.03 -6.32 53.94
CA ASP A 51 -9.10 -5.11 54.78
C ASP A 51 -7.99 -4.09 54.45
N GLY A 52 -6.90 -4.53 53.81
CA GLY A 52 -5.81 -3.67 53.35
C GLY A 52 -6.06 -2.95 52.01
N VAL A 53 -7.18 -3.22 51.34
CA VAL A 53 -7.44 -2.66 50.00
C VAL A 53 -7.81 -1.17 50.13
N SER A 54 -7.05 -0.33 49.42
CA SER A 54 -7.24 1.13 49.43
C SER A 54 -8.62 1.52 48.85
N PRO A 55 -9.25 2.61 49.33
CA PRO A 55 -10.55 3.05 48.82
C PRO A 55 -10.64 3.21 47.29
N PRO A 56 -9.61 3.72 46.58
CA PRO A 56 -9.64 3.77 45.12
C PRO A 56 -9.73 2.40 44.44
N LEU A 57 -9.06 1.38 44.99
CA LEU A 57 -9.10 0.04 44.42
C LEU A 57 -10.48 -0.61 44.63
N ARG A 58 -11.12 -0.36 45.77
CA ARG A 58 -12.50 -0.82 46.03
C ARG A 58 -13.46 -0.22 45.02
N TRP A 59 -13.36 1.08 44.75
CA TRP A 59 -14.17 1.73 43.73
C TRP A 59 -14.01 1.09 42.34
N VAL A 60 -12.78 0.70 41.96
CA VAL A 60 -12.52 -0.03 40.70
C VAL A 60 -13.21 -1.39 40.70
N GLY A 61 -13.15 -2.13 41.81
CA GLY A 61 -13.87 -3.40 41.99
C GLY A 61 -15.38 -3.23 41.87
N ASP A 62 -15.96 -2.24 42.56
CA ASP A 62 -17.40 -1.94 42.54
C ASP A 62 -17.91 -1.58 41.13
N HIS A 63 -17.03 -1.02 40.28
CA HIS A 63 -17.36 -0.60 38.92
C HIS A 63 -16.73 -1.49 37.84
N GLN A 64 -16.26 -2.69 38.18
CA GLN A 64 -15.52 -3.56 37.26
C GLN A 64 -16.29 -3.83 35.96
N ASN A 65 -17.60 -4.10 36.04
CA ASN A 65 -18.43 -4.35 34.86
C ASN A 65 -18.52 -3.13 33.92
N GLY A 66 -18.71 -1.94 34.50
CA GLY A 66 -18.79 -0.69 33.74
C GLY A 66 -17.46 -0.33 33.11
N LEU A 67 -16.37 -0.44 33.87
CA LEU A 67 -15.02 -0.24 33.36
C LEU A 67 -14.67 -1.27 32.28
N SER A 68 -15.13 -2.52 32.40
CA SER A 68 -14.80 -3.60 31.46
C SER A 68 -15.50 -3.36 30.13
N THR A 69 -16.77 -3.00 30.20
CA THR A 69 -17.57 -2.56 29.04
C THR A 69 -16.91 -1.35 28.37
N LEU A 70 -16.51 -0.32 29.13
CA LEU A 70 -15.81 0.84 28.61
C LEU A 70 -14.48 0.46 27.94
N ASN A 71 -13.71 -0.43 28.55
CA ASN A 71 -12.44 -0.91 28.00
C ASN A 71 -12.63 -1.67 26.68
N LEU A 72 -13.70 -2.46 26.57
CA LEU A 72 -14.06 -3.15 25.34
C LEU A 72 -14.47 -2.16 24.24
N LEU A 73 -15.30 -1.16 24.57
CA LEU A 73 -15.70 -0.11 23.63
C LEU A 73 -14.49 0.69 23.14
N LEU A 74 -13.59 1.08 24.04
CA LEU A 74 -12.34 1.74 23.71
C LEU A 74 -11.45 0.85 22.86
N LEU A 75 -11.41 -0.46 23.14
CA LEU A 75 -10.66 -1.43 22.35
C LEU A 75 -11.12 -1.46 20.89
N VAL A 76 -12.43 -1.64 20.69
CA VAL A 76 -13.04 -1.66 19.36
C VAL A 76 -12.83 -0.31 18.67
N ALA A 77 -12.98 0.81 19.40
CA ALA A 77 -12.80 2.15 18.88
C ALA A 77 -11.37 2.40 18.39
N TYR A 78 -10.32 2.03 19.15
CA TYR A 78 -8.95 2.25 18.68
C TYR A 78 -8.56 1.28 17.56
N LEU A 79 -9.02 0.03 17.58
CA LEU A 79 -8.75 -0.94 16.50
C LEU A 79 -9.38 -0.50 15.19
N GLY A 80 -10.70 -0.26 15.21
CA GLY A 80 -11.43 0.23 14.04
C GLY A 80 -10.93 1.60 13.59
N GLY A 81 -10.66 2.50 14.55
CA GLY A 81 -10.09 3.82 14.31
C GLY A 81 -8.72 3.74 13.62
N PHE A 82 -7.83 2.85 14.06
CA PHE A 82 -6.52 2.66 13.46
C PHE A 82 -6.63 2.12 12.03
N LEU A 83 -7.47 1.11 11.77
CA LEU A 83 -7.67 0.55 10.44
C LEU A 83 -8.25 1.59 9.47
N LEU A 84 -9.26 2.33 9.91
CA LEU A 84 -9.87 3.41 9.14
C LEU A 84 -8.89 4.55 8.87
N TRP A 85 -8.16 4.98 9.90
CA TRP A 85 -7.11 6.00 9.78
C TRP A 85 -6.03 5.57 8.81
N ARG A 86 -5.58 4.32 8.88
CA ARG A 86 -4.56 3.76 7.99
C ARG A 86 -5.05 3.73 6.54
N HIS A 87 -6.28 3.29 6.31
CA HIS A 87 -6.88 3.29 4.98
C HIS A 87 -7.02 4.70 4.40
N ARG A 88 -7.55 5.65 5.18
CA ARG A 88 -7.70 7.06 4.77
C ARG A 88 -6.36 7.74 4.50
N THR A 89 -5.35 7.45 5.33
CA THR A 89 -3.99 7.99 5.14
C THR A 89 -3.39 7.50 3.82
N ARG A 90 -3.57 6.21 3.48
CA ARG A 90 -3.14 5.64 2.20
C ARG A 90 -3.85 6.30 1.01
N ASP A 91 -5.18 6.42 1.07
CA ASP A 91 -5.96 7.04 0.00
C ASP A 91 -5.55 8.50 -0.23
N MET A 92 -5.37 9.25 0.85
CA MET A 92 -4.88 10.61 0.81
C MET A 92 -3.48 10.69 0.19
N LEU A 93 -2.53 9.86 0.67
CA LEU A 93 -1.15 9.85 0.16
C LEU A 93 -1.06 9.47 -1.32
N GLY A 94 -1.96 8.61 -1.82
CA GLY A 94 -2.01 8.22 -3.22
C GLY A 94 -2.21 9.39 -4.19
N ARG A 95 -2.67 10.55 -3.69
CA ARG A 95 -2.82 11.79 -4.47
C ARG A 95 -1.54 12.62 -4.52
N TYR A 96 -0.61 12.41 -3.59
CA TYR A 96 0.60 13.24 -3.43
C TYR A 96 1.89 12.48 -3.77
N VAL A 97 1.91 11.16 -3.59
CA VAL A 97 3.12 10.33 -3.72
C VAL A 97 2.82 9.11 -4.59
N ALA A 98 3.70 8.81 -5.55
CA ALA A 98 3.56 7.66 -6.45
C ALA A 98 3.53 6.31 -5.71
N ASP A 99 4.22 6.22 -4.57
CA ASP A 99 4.19 5.06 -3.69
C ASP A 99 3.70 5.45 -2.28
N ALA A 100 2.40 5.34 -2.06
CA ALA A 100 1.78 5.55 -0.76
C ALA A 100 2.14 4.46 0.28
N HIS A 101 2.80 3.36 -0.10
CA HIS A 101 3.18 2.29 0.83
C HIS A 101 4.39 2.61 1.67
N THR A 102 5.41 3.19 1.05
CA THR A 102 6.69 3.48 1.71
C THR A 102 6.54 4.28 3.00
N PRO A 103 5.83 5.44 3.05
CA PRO A 103 5.67 6.21 4.29
C PRO A 103 4.76 5.55 5.33
N MET A 104 4.07 4.45 4.99
CA MET A 104 3.22 3.71 5.94
C MET A 104 3.88 2.42 6.44
N ARG A 105 5.07 2.07 5.93
CA ARG A 105 5.83 0.91 6.39
C ARG A 105 6.60 1.29 7.64
N HIS A 106 6.06 0.91 8.79
CA HIS A 106 6.70 1.13 10.08
C HIS A 106 6.77 -0.17 10.89
N TRP A 107 7.90 -0.41 11.56
CA TRP A 107 8.14 -1.63 12.34
C TRP A 107 7.21 -1.75 13.55
N SER A 108 6.66 -0.63 14.03
CA SER A 108 5.71 -0.63 15.15
C SER A 108 4.43 -1.41 14.85
N ILE A 109 4.00 -1.48 13.59
CA ILE A 109 2.76 -2.17 13.19
C ILE A 109 2.87 -3.69 13.44
N PRO A 110 3.89 -4.41 12.93
CA PRO A 110 4.03 -5.83 13.22
C PRO A 110 4.27 -6.11 14.71
N VAL A 111 5.02 -5.26 15.43
CA VAL A 111 5.24 -5.43 16.88
C VAL A 111 3.93 -5.24 17.65
N TRP A 112 3.13 -4.23 17.31
CA TRP A 112 1.81 -4.01 17.88
C TRP A 112 0.86 -5.19 17.61
N ASN A 113 0.82 -5.69 16.37
CA ASN A 113 0.03 -6.87 15.99
C ASN A 113 0.44 -8.10 16.80
N ALA A 114 1.74 -8.33 16.97
CA ALA A 114 2.25 -9.43 17.77
C ALA A 114 1.82 -9.30 19.24
N ALA A 115 1.96 -8.11 19.84
CA ALA A 115 1.56 -7.86 21.22
C ALA A 115 0.06 -8.10 21.46
N ILE A 116 -0.80 -7.58 20.57
CA ILE A 116 -2.26 -7.83 20.65
C ILE A 116 -2.59 -9.30 20.40
N GLY A 117 -1.96 -9.92 19.40
CA GLY A 117 -2.16 -11.33 19.08
C GLY A 117 -1.83 -12.22 20.27
N THR A 118 -0.69 -11.99 20.93
CA THR A 118 -0.30 -12.72 22.15
C THR A 118 -1.28 -12.47 23.28
N ALA A 119 -1.70 -11.22 23.53
CA ALA A 119 -2.69 -10.91 24.56
C ALA A 119 -4.04 -11.61 24.29
N ALA A 120 -4.45 -11.71 23.02
CA ALA A 120 -5.65 -12.44 22.62
C ALA A 120 -5.51 -13.95 22.83
N VAL A 121 -4.36 -14.55 22.47
CA VAL A 121 -4.08 -15.96 22.71
C VAL A 121 -4.12 -16.30 24.21
N VAL A 122 -3.50 -15.46 25.05
CA VAL A 122 -3.55 -15.61 26.51
C VAL A 122 -5.00 -15.55 27.02
N THR A 123 -5.81 -14.64 26.47
CA THR A 123 -7.24 -14.54 26.83
C THR A 123 -8.00 -15.79 26.44
N LEU A 124 -7.81 -16.30 25.22
CA LEU A 124 -8.50 -17.49 24.72
C LEU A 124 -8.08 -18.75 25.48
N ALA A 125 -6.81 -18.86 25.85
CA ALA A 125 -6.29 -19.99 26.63
C ALA A 125 -6.87 -20.05 28.05
N GLY A 126 -7.31 -18.92 28.61
CA GLY A 126 -7.95 -18.83 29.93
C GLY A 126 -9.48 -18.77 29.90
N LEU A 127 -10.13 -18.93 28.73
CA LEU A 127 -11.60 -18.96 28.66
C LEU A 127 -12.12 -20.31 29.16
N GLY A 128 -12.68 -20.34 30.37
CA GLY A 128 -13.44 -21.48 30.88
C GLY A 128 -13.25 -21.79 32.36
N ASP A 129 -12.13 -21.35 32.94
CA ASP A 129 -11.80 -21.66 34.32
C ASP A 129 -12.30 -20.55 35.25
N GLN A 130 -13.37 -20.83 35.99
CA GLN A 130 -13.66 -20.06 37.20
C GLN A 130 -12.72 -20.56 38.30
N PRO A 131 -11.97 -19.67 38.96
CA PRO A 131 -11.09 -20.10 40.04
C PRO A 131 -11.93 -20.57 41.23
N ASP A 132 -11.78 -21.84 41.58
CA ASP A 132 -12.47 -22.47 42.72
C ASP A 132 -11.64 -22.34 44.01
N THR A 133 -10.33 -22.09 43.88
CA THR A 133 -9.41 -21.93 45.01
C THR A 133 -8.75 -20.54 45.04
N LEU A 134 -8.26 -20.14 46.22
CA LEU A 134 -7.51 -18.89 46.38
C LEU A 134 -6.24 -18.88 45.50
N ASP A 135 -5.55 -20.01 45.39
CA ASP A 135 -4.34 -20.14 44.58
C ASP A 135 -4.64 -19.99 43.09
N GLU A 136 -5.74 -20.57 42.61
CA GLU A 136 -6.23 -20.37 41.24
C GLU A 136 -6.61 -18.92 40.98
N LEU A 137 -7.24 -18.23 41.94
CA LEU A 137 -7.57 -16.82 41.82
C LEU A 137 -6.30 -15.95 41.73
N VAL A 138 -5.31 -16.22 42.58
CA VAL A 138 -4.00 -15.53 42.57
C VAL A 138 -3.27 -15.77 41.24
N TYR A 139 -3.36 -16.98 40.70
CA TYR A 139 -2.81 -17.31 39.38
C TYR A 139 -3.55 -16.56 38.26
N ALA A 140 -4.88 -16.60 38.26
CA ALA A 140 -5.72 -15.91 37.29
C ALA A 140 -5.44 -14.40 37.25
N LEU A 141 -5.33 -13.75 38.42
CA LEU A 141 -4.93 -12.34 38.53
C LEU A 141 -3.53 -12.08 37.95
N GLY A 142 -2.60 -13.05 38.08
CA GLY A 142 -1.29 -12.99 37.45
C GLY A 142 -1.35 -13.05 35.92
N VAL A 143 -2.21 -13.90 35.38
CA VAL A 143 -2.46 -14.02 33.93
C VAL A 143 -3.13 -12.76 33.40
N ASP A 144 -4.11 -12.20 34.11
CA ASP A 144 -4.78 -10.96 33.75
C ASP A 144 -3.81 -9.76 33.75
N ALA A 145 -2.95 -9.67 34.77
CA ALA A 145 -1.89 -8.67 34.84
C ALA A 145 -0.91 -8.80 33.64
N LEU A 146 -0.50 -10.03 33.30
CA LEU A 146 0.36 -10.28 32.14
C LEU A 146 -0.31 -9.84 30.83
N ARG A 147 -1.59 -10.17 30.66
CA ARG A 147 -2.40 -9.75 29.49
C ARG A 147 -2.49 -8.22 29.41
N CYS A 148 -2.76 -7.55 30.52
CA CYS A 148 -2.82 -6.10 30.59
C CYS A 148 -1.45 -5.47 30.25
N ALA A 149 -0.35 -6.03 30.77
CA ALA A 149 1.00 -5.58 30.45
C ALA A 149 1.32 -5.70 28.95
N LEU A 150 1.06 -6.86 28.33
CA LEU A 150 1.24 -7.07 26.89
C LEU A 150 0.43 -6.06 26.06
N ARG A 151 -0.82 -5.81 26.47
CA ARG A 151 -1.69 -4.85 25.81
C ARG A 151 -1.17 -3.41 25.93
N ILE A 152 -0.72 -3.00 27.11
CA ILE A 152 -0.09 -1.69 27.33
C ILE A 152 1.14 -1.54 26.44
N THR A 153 2.02 -2.54 26.40
CA THR A 153 3.21 -2.55 25.52
C THR A 153 2.80 -2.36 24.06
N GLY A 154 1.80 -3.11 23.60
CA GLY A 154 1.25 -2.96 22.26
C GLY A 154 0.75 -1.53 21.99
N LEU A 155 -0.06 -0.96 22.89
CA LEU A 155 -0.61 0.38 22.74
C LEU A 155 0.46 1.48 22.72
N VAL A 156 1.50 1.35 23.54
CA VAL A 156 2.64 2.29 23.54
C VAL A 156 3.39 2.21 22.21
N VAL A 157 3.66 1.01 21.71
CA VAL A 157 4.30 0.81 20.40
C VAL A 157 3.44 1.39 19.27
N LEU A 158 2.11 1.20 19.34
CA LEU A 158 1.18 1.80 18.38
C LEU A 158 1.23 3.33 18.42
N LEU A 159 1.24 3.93 19.61
CA LEU A 159 1.30 5.37 19.80
C LEU A 159 2.55 5.96 19.13
N ILE A 160 3.72 5.36 19.38
CA ILE A 160 4.99 5.74 18.73
C ILE A 160 4.85 5.62 17.21
N GLY A 161 4.28 4.51 16.74
CA GLY A 161 4.05 4.26 15.33
C GLY A 161 3.18 5.31 14.64
N VAL A 162 2.05 5.68 15.25
CA VAL A 162 1.13 6.69 14.69
C VAL A 162 1.80 8.04 14.62
N ILE A 163 2.55 8.45 15.66
CA ILE A 163 3.29 9.72 15.67
C ILE A 163 4.33 9.73 14.55
N GLN A 164 5.19 8.71 14.47
CA GLN A 164 6.25 8.65 13.46
C GLN A 164 5.71 8.56 12.03
N ILE A 165 4.65 7.76 11.78
CA ILE A 165 3.98 7.73 10.47
C ILE A 165 3.37 9.10 10.16
N SER A 166 2.78 9.79 11.15
CA SER A 166 2.20 11.12 10.93
C SER A 166 3.25 12.15 10.53
N ASP A 167 4.45 12.08 11.10
CA ASP A 167 5.58 12.93 10.73
C ASP A 167 6.11 12.59 9.33
N GLN A 168 6.23 11.30 9.00
CA GLN A 168 6.60 10.85 7.65
C GLN A 168 5.60 11.31 6.58
N VAL A 169 4.30 11.25 6.89
CA VAL A 169 3.22 11.75 6.03
C VAL A 169 3.34 13.26 5.83
N ARG A 170 3.57 14.02 6.91
CA ARG A 170 3.77 15.48 6.84
C ARG A 170 4.99 15.83 5.99
N GLN A 171 6.10 15.14 6.16
CA GLN A 171 7.31 15.31 5.35
C GLN A 171 7.06 14.97 3.88
N ALA A 172 6.37 13.86 3.60
CA ALA A 172 6.06 13.43 2.23
C ALA A 172 5.16 14.44 1.50
N ILE A 173 4.23 15.09 2.20
CA ILE A 173 3.36 16.15 1.66
C ILE A 173 4.12 17.47 1.49
N ALA A 174 4.96 17.84 2.47
CA ALA A 174 5.73 19.09 2.45
C ALA A 174 6.87 19.07 1.42
N THR A 175 7.39 17.88 1.11
CA THR A 175 8.37 17.65 0.06
C THR A 175 7.79 16.68 -0.97
N PRO A 176 6.82 17.13 -1.80
CA PRO A 176 6.35 16.31 -2.88
C PRO A 176 7.57 15.96 -3.71
N ARG A 177 8.03 14.71 -3.63
CA ARG A 177 9.05 14.25 -4.55
C ARG A 177 8.42 14.47 -5.92
N PRO A 178 9.02 15.28 -6.81
CA PRO A 178 8.51 15.37 -8.15
C PRO A 178 8.37 13.94 -8.63
N VAL A 179 7.15 13.56 -9.02
CA VAL A 179 6.94 12.35 -9.80
C VAL A 179 7.85 12.58 -10.98
N LEU A 180 9.07 12.01 -10.93
CA LEU A 180 10.10 12.35 -11.88
C LEU A 180 9.45 12.11 -13.24
N PRO A 181 9.23 13.15 -14.07
CA PRO A 181 8.86 12.91 -15.45
C PRO A 181 9.94 11.98 -15.94
N PHE A 182 9.53 10.78 -16.38
CA PHE A 182 10.40 9.67 -16.74
C PHE A 182 11.62 10.25 -17.44
N THR A 183 12.74 10.44 -16.72
CA THR A 183 13.90 11.04 -17.35
C THR A 183 14.33 9.94 -18.30
N PRO A 184 14.20 10.11 -19.64
CA PRO A 184 14.77 9.12 -20.53
C PRO A 184 16.22 9.00 -20.08
N VAL A 185 16.63 7.79 -19.73
CA VAL A 185 18.04 7.49 -19.49
C VAL A 185 18.74 8.08 -20.70
N ARG A 186 19.44 9.19 -20.51
CA ARG A 186 20.21 9.81 -21.58
C ARG A 186 21.17 8.71 -21.99
N ALA A 187 20.94 8.13 -23.17
CA ALA A 187 21.83 7.14 -23.73
C ALA A 187 23.26 7.70 -23.56
N PRO A 188 24.21 6.89 -23.05
CA PRO A 188 25.58 7.36 -22.93
C PRO A 188 25.96 7.96 -24.27
N ALA A 189 26.39 9.22 -24.25
CA ALA A 189 26.82 9.89 -25.47
C ALA A 189 27.81 8.95 -26.18
N PRO A 190 27.67 8.71 -27.49
CA PRO A 190 28.63 7.88 -28.21
C PRO A 190 30.01 8.43 -27.90
N VAL A 191 30.84 7.59 -27.26
CA VAL A 191 32.23 7.93 -27.00
C VAL A 191 32.84 8.13 -28.37
N ALA A 192 33.04 9.38 -28.76
CA ALA A 192 33.77 9.70 -29.96
C ALA A 192 35.13 9.02 -29.82
N ALA A 193 35.42 8.08 -30.71
CA ALA A 193 36.72 7.45 -30.85
C ALA A 193 37.72 8.52 -31.30
N GLY A 194 38.20 9.30 -30.32
CA GLY A 194 39.23 10.31 -30.48
C GLY A 194 40.51 9.81 -29.83
N ALA A 195 41.47 9.47 -30.66
CA ALA A 195 42.80 9.04 -30.28
C ALA A 195 43.54 10.12 -29.46
N GLY A 196 44.23 9.68 -28.40
CA GLY A 196 45.46 10.29 -27.90
C GLY A 196 45.30 11.36 -26.81
N ALA A 197 45.71 11.02 -25.58
CA ALA A 197 46.86 11.66 -24.92
C ALA A 197 47.00 11.10 -23.49
N VAL A 198 48.20 10.62 -23.21
CA VAL A 198 48.64 10.09 -21.92
C VAL A 198 48.75 11.23 -20.91
N GLY A 199 48.11 11.07 -19.76
CA GLY A 199 48.25 11.95 -18.61
C GLY A 199 48.08 11.17 -17.31
N ALA A 200 49.20 10.79 -16.71
CA ALA A 200 49.27 10.12 -15.42
C ALA A 200 48.76 11.04 -14.31
N GLY A 201 47.83 10.57 -13.47
CA GLY A 201 47.39 11.32 -12.31
C GLY A 201 46.26 10.67 -11.52
N GLN A 202 46.64 10.01 -10.43
CA GLN A 202 45.86 9.86 -9.19
C GLN A 202 44.62 8.95 -9.21
N GLY A 203 44.88 7.69 -8.84
CA GLY A 203 43.86 6.70 -8.52
C GLY A 203 43.08 7.07 -7.25
N VAL A 204 41.82 7.44 -7.45
CA VAL A 204 40.76 7.21 -6.46
C VAL A 204 40.10 5.90 -6.89
N ALA A 205 40.29 4.84 -6.10
CA ALA A 205 39.63 3.57 -6.30
C ALA A 205 38.12 3.72 -6.09
N LEU A 206 37.40 4.09 -7.15
CA LEU A 206 35.98 3.83 -7.29
C LEU A 206 35.84 2.31 -7.33
N ALA A 207 35.32 1.74 -6.26
CA ALA A 207 34.87 0.37 -6.23
C ALA A 207 34.03 0.11 -7.48
N ASP A 208 34.43 -0.90 -8.26
CA ASP A 208 33.69 -1.45 -9.37
C ASP A 208 32.25 -1.72 -8.93
N VAL A 209 31.36 -0.77 -9.19
CA VAL A 209 29.93 -1.04 -9.25
C VAL A 209 29.77 -1.82 -10.54
N THR A 210 29.96 -3.13 -10.44
CA THR A 210 29.58 -4.07 -11.49
C THR A 210 28.13 -3.72 -11.83
N PRO A 211 27.81 -3.25 -13.05
CA PRO A 211 26.42 -3.01 -13.42
C PRO A 211 25.71 -4.32 -13.15
N ALA A 212 24.71 -4.30 -12.25
CA ALA A 212 23.93 -5.47 -11.92
C ALA A 212 23.55 -6.13 -13.25
N ALA A 213 24.17 -7.28 -13.53
CA ALA A 213 23.99 -7.98 -14.79
C ALA A 213 22.49 -8.08 -14.98
N LEU A 214 22.00 -7.50 -16.09
CA LEU A 214 20.59 -7.57 -16.47
C LEU A 214 20.24 -9.04 -16.45
N GLN A 215 19.61 -9.50 -15.36
CA GLN A 215 19.20 -10.88 -15.26
C GLN A 215 18.32 -11.16 -16.48
N PRO A 216 18.57 -12.26 -17.21
CA PRO A 216 17.73 -12.64 -18.32
C PRO A 216 16.28 -12.59 -17.86
N LEU A 217 15.46 -11.81 -18.56
CA LEU A 217 14.04 -11.75 -18.25
C LEU A 217 13.48 -13.16 -18.43
N GLU A 218 12.76 -13.66 -17.42
CA GLU A 218 12.00 -14.89 -17.60
C GLU A 218 11.06 -14.71 -18.80
N PRO A 219 10.98 -15.70 -19.71
CA PRO A 219 10.10 -15.63 -20.86
C PRO A 219 8.65 -15.48 -20.39
N VAL A 220 7.88 -14.65 -21.10
CA VAL A 220 6.46 -14.45 -20.79
C VAL A 220 5.71 -15.74 -21.12
N PRO A 221 4.94 -16.35 -20.20
CA PRO A 221 4.17 -17.55 -20.50
C PRO A 221 3.25 -17.33 -21.71
N GLY A 222 3.33 -18.24 -22.69
CA GLY A 222 2.53 -18.15 -23.92
C GLY A 222 3.08 -17.19 -24.98
N SER A 223 4.33 -16.72 -24.85
CA SER A 223 5.00 -16.00 -25.94
C SER A 223 5.43 -16.88 -27.10
N ASP A 224 5.52 -18.20 -26.89
CA ASP A 224 5.94 -19.16 -27.89
C ASP A 224 4.95 -19.18 -29.06
N GLY A 225 5.45 -18.89 -30.27
CA GLY A 225 4.64 -18.85 -31.50
C GLY A 225 3.99 -17.51 -31.81
N LEU A 226 4.16 -16.49 -30.96
CA LEU A 226 3.76 -15.13 -31.32
C LEU A 226 4.68 -14.56 -32.42
N PRO A 227 4.14 -13.78 -33.37
CA PRO A 227 4.96 -13.13 -34.40
C PRO A 227 5.91 -12.09 -33.76
N PRO A 228 7.02 -11.75 -34.43
CA PRO A 228 7.91 -10.69 -33.98
C PRO A 228 7.22 -9.32 -34.08
N ALA A 229 7.53 -8.41 -33.16
CA ALA A 229 7.08 -7.02 -33.19
C ALA A 229 7.97 -6.19 -34.15
N ASP A 230 7.98 -6.61 -35.41
CA ASP A 230 8.77 -6.05 -36.50
C ASP A 230 8.11 -4.79 -37.11
N ASP A 231 8.71 -4.26 -38.18
CA ASP A 231 8.22 -3.04 -38.84
C ASP A 231 6.78 -3.20 -39.34
N ALA A 232 6.40 -4.38 -39.83
CA ALA A 232 5.05 -4.65 -40.31
C ALA A 232 4.03 -4.60 -39.16
N PHE A 233 4.37 -5.15 -37.98
CA PHE A 233 3.55 -5.03 -36.77
C PHE A 233 3.37 -3.56 -36.35
N TRP A 234 4.45 -2.76 -36.33
CA TRP A 234 4.36 -1.34 -35.96
C TRP A 234 3.60 -0.49 -36.99
N ASP A 235 3.71 -0.82 -38.28
CA ASP A 235 2.92 -0.18 -39.34
C ASP A 235 1.44 -0.54 -39.23
N GLN A 236 1.11 -1.77 -38.82
CA GLN A 236 -0.26 -2.17 -38.51
C GLN A 236 -0.83 -1.36 -37.33
N ILE A 237 -0.05 -1.16 -36.25
CA ILE A 237 -0.46 -0.29 -35.13
C ILE A 237 -0.69 1.14 -35.61
N ARG A 238 0.24 1.69 -36.40
CA ARG A 238 0.13 3.07 -36.91
C ARG A 238 -1.13 3.25 -37.75
N THR A 239 -1.43 2.28 -38.61
CA THR A 239 -2.63 2.27 -39.45
C THR A 239 -3.90 2.18 -38.62
N THR A 240 -3.92 1.30 -37.62
CA THR A 240 -5.08 1.10 -36.73
C THR A 240 -5.31 2.32 -35.84
N ALA A 241 -4.23 2.96 -35.36
CA ALA A 241 -4.27 4.18 -34.55
C ALA A 241 -4.51 5.44 -35.38
N ALA A 242 -4.75 5.36 -36.69
CA ALA A 242 -4.88 6.55 -37.53
C ALA A 242 -6.03 7.48 -37.09
N ALA A 243 -7.11 6.92 -36.54
CA ALA A 243 -8.31 7.67 -36.15
C ALA A 243 -8.45 7.94 -34.64
N ALA A 244 -7.79 7.14 -33.79
CA ALA A 244 -7.95 7.22 -32.34
C ALA A 244 -6.72 6.67 -31.61
N ASP A 245 -6.51 7.14 -30.38
CA ASP A 245 -5.46 6.61 -29.50
C ASP A 245 -5.76 5.15 -29.16
N LEU A 246 -4.79 4.25 -29.36
CA LEU A 246 -4.93 2.84 -29.01
C LEU A 246 -4.26 2.52 -27.67
N ALA A 247 -4.86 1.58 -26.94
CA ALA A 247 -4.28 1.03 -25.71
C ALA A 247 -3.33 -0.12 -26.04
N LEU A 248 -2.07 0.02 -25.59
CA LEU A 248 -1.03 -0.99 -25.74
C LEU A 248 -0.71 -1.57 -24.37
N LEU A 249 -0.97 -2.86 -24.18
CA LEU A 249 -0.55 -3.57 -22.97
C LEU A 249 0.84 -4.16 -23.19
N VAL A 250 1.78 -3.66 -22.40
CA VAL A 250 3.16 -4.11 -22.39
C VAL A 250 3.32 -5.12 -21.25
N THR A 251 3.66 -6.35 -21.58
CA THR A 251 3.88 -7.43 -20.61
C THR A 251 5.34 -7.85 -20.61
N THR A 252 5.99 -7.73 -19.45
CA THR A 252 7.40 -8.07 -19.24
C THR A 252 7.50 -9.15 -18.16
N GLY A 253 8.11 -10.29 -18.51
CA GLY A 253 8.12 -11.48 -17.66
C GLY A 253 6.72 -11.99 -17.32
N ALA A 254 6.60 -12.81 -16.27
CA ALA A 254 5.35 -13.51 -15.96
C ALA A 254 4.23 -12.61 -15.39
N ARG A 255 4.52 -11.41 -14.88
CA ARG A 255 3.54 -10.64 -14.07
C ARG A 255 3.59 -9.12 -14.21
N ALA A 256 4.58 -8.54 -14.91
CA ALA A 256 4.67 -7.09 -15.00
C ALA A 256 3.89 -6.59 -16.21
N HIS A 257 2.76 -5.93 -15.95
CA HIS A 257 1.92 -5.34 -16.96
C HIS A 257 1.93 -3.82 -16.86
N LYS A 258 2.01 -3.14 -18.01
CA LYS A 258 1.98 -1.69 -18.08
C LYS A 258 1.22 -1.22 -19.30
N TRP A 259 0.33 -0.25 -19.10
CA TRP A 259 -0.31 0.43 -20.22
C TRP A 259 0.62 1.46 -20.87
N ARG A 260 0.53 1.53 -22.19
CA ARG A 260 1.00 2.61 -23.04
C ARG A 260 -0.16 3.04 -23.93
N LEU A 261 -0.07 4.25 -24.45
CA LEU A 261 -0.97 4.75 -25.48
C LEU A 261 -0.17 4.96 -26.75
N ALA A 262 -0.71 4.51 -27.88
CA ALA A 262 -0.26 4.89 -29.20
C ALA A 262 -1.16 6.04 -29.66
N PRO A 263 -0.67 7.30 -29.61
CA PRO A 263 -1.51 8.44 -29.96
C PRO A 263 -1.88 8.43 -31.44
N ALA A 264 -3.04 8.97 -31.76
CA ALA A 264 -3.52 8.99 -33.13
C ALA A 264 -2.56 9.76 -34.06
N GLY A 265 -2.12 9.11 -35.14
CA GLY A 265 -1.21 9.69 -36.13
C GLY A 265 0.20 10.03 -35.63
N ALA A 266 0.59 9.62 -34.42
CA ALA A 266 1.90 9.90 -33.87
C ALA A 266 2.97 8.89 -34.30
N ASP A 267 4.24 9.33 -34.23
CA ASP A 267 5.39 8.45 -34.40
C ASP A 267 5.55 7.52 -33.18
N LEU A 268 5.51 6.21 -33.44
CA LEU A 268 5.61 5.15 -32.43
C LEU A 268 7.06 4.78 -32.09
N THR A 269 8.05 5.41 -32.73
CA THR A 269 9.49 5.14 -32.51
C THR A 269 9.89 5.29 -31.04
N SER A 270 9.34 6.29 -30.35
CA SER A 270 9.59 6.49 -28.91
C SER A 270 9.06 5.34 -28.05
N ILE A 271 7.92 4.75 -28.41
CA ILE A 271 7.37 3.59 -27.70
C ILE A 271 8.26 2.39 -27.97
N ARG A 272 8.52 2.11 -29.25
CA ARG A 272 9.33 0.97 -29.72
C ARG A 272 10.69 0.92 -29.02
N THR A 273 11.41 2.04 -28.98
CA THR A 273 12.77 2.13 -28.39
C THR A 273 12.79 1.96 -26.87
N THR A 274 11.66 2.08 -26.18
CA THR A 274 11.57 1.88 -24.72
C THR A 274 11.24 0.44 -24.31
N LEU A 275 10.86 -0.41 -25.27
CA LEU A 275 10.51 -1.79 -25.00
C LEU A 275 11.76 -2.66 -24.94
N ARG A 276 11.80 -3.55 -23.95
CA ARG A 276 12.91 -4.49 -23.80
C ARG A 276 12.68 -5.70 -24.72
N PRO A 277 13.75 -6.32 -25.24
CA PRO A 277 13.65 -7.62 -25.89
C PRO A 277 12.88 -8.64 -25.03
N GLY A 278 12.12 -9.52 -25.68
CA GLY A 278 11.25 -10.52 -25.05
C GLY A 278 9.94 -9.97 -24.47
N THR A 279 9.70 -8.66 -24.56
CA THR A 279 8.42 -8.06 -24.12
C THR A 279 7.30 -8.45 -25.06
N VAL A 280 6.14 -8.85 -24.53
CA VAL A 280 4.92 -9.07 -25.32
C VAL A 280 4.13 -7.76 -25.38
N VAL A 281 3.82 -7.31 -26.59
CA VAL A 281 2.96 -6.15 -26.85
C VAL A 281 1.61 -6.66 -27.32
N THR A 282 0.56 -6.37 -26.56
CA THR A 282 -0.84 -6.64 -26.96
C THR A 282 -1.52 -5.32 -27.28
N VAL A 283 -2.12 -5.24 -28.47
CA VAL A 283 -2.78 -4.03 -28.97
C VAL A 283 -4.27 -4.29 -29.02
N PHE A 284 -5.04 -3.46 -28.32
CA PHE A 284 -6.50 -3.50 -28.37
C PHE A 284 -6.99 -2.51 -29.43
N THR A 285 -7.84 -2.99 -30.33
CA THR A 285 -8.33 -2.21 -31.47
C THR A 285 -9.41 -1.21 -31.07
N ASP A 286 -10.19 -1.53 -30.03
CA ASP A 286 -11.12 -0.60 -29.42
C ASP A 286 -10.38 0.47 -28.60
N PRO A 287 -10.52 1.76 -28.91
CA PRO A 287 -9.81 2.81 -28.19
C PRO A 287 -10.40 3.01 -26.78
N PRO A 288 -9.59 3.38 -25.77
CA PRO A 288 -10.12 3.85 -24.51
C PRO A 288 -10.84 5.19 -24.72
N VAL A 289 -12.04 5.32 -24.15
CA VAL A 289 -12.92 6.47 -24.38
C VAL A 289 -13.31 7.18 -23.09
N GLU A 290 -13.60 8.47 -23.21
CA GLU A 290 -14.25 9.26 -22.16
C GLU A 290 -15.76 9.04 -22.27
N ARG A 291 -16.29 8.03 -21.56
CA ARG A 291 -17.72 7.71 -21.56
C ARG A 291 -18.27 7.49 -20.15
N PRO A 292 -19.55 7.78 -19.90
CA PRO A 292 -20.19 7.42 -18.64
C PRO A 292 -20.15 5.90 -18.41
N THR A 293 -20.07 5.50 -17.14
CA THR A 293 -20.06 4.08 -16.73
C THR A 293 -21.45 3.54 -16.45
N GLU A 294 -22.45 4.42 -16.32
CA GLU A 294 -23.83 4.04 -16.06
C GLU A 294 -24.42 3.24 -17.23
N GLY A 295 -25.05 2.11 -16.94
CA GLY A 295 -25.61 1.20 -17.94
C GLY A 295 -24.57 0.41 -18.75
N TYR A 296 -23.28 0.60 -18.53
CA TYR A 296 -22.25 -0.18 -19.22
C TYR A 296 -22.28 -1.65 -18.79
N SER A 297 -22.44 -2.53 -19.76
CA SER A 297 -22.34 -3.98 -19.57
C SER A 297 -21.15 -4.50 -20.38
N PRO A 298 -20.08 -5.04 -19.74
CA PRO A 298 -18.95 -5.57 -20.48
C PRO A 298 -19.34 -6.84 -21.24
N VAL A 299 -18.62 -7.11 -22.34
CA VAL A 299 -18.66 -8.41 -23.02
C VAL A 299 -18.30 -9.50 -22.00
N LYS A 300 -18.99 -10.65 -22.02
CA LYS A 300 -18.71 -11.75 -21.08
C LYS A 300 -17.30 -12.32 -21.35
N ALA A 301 -16.45 -12.26 -20.33
CA ALA A 301 -15.11 -12.86 -20.34
C ALA A 301 -14.83 -13.51 -18.98
N GLN A 302 -13.81 -14.36 -18.90
CA GLN A 302 -13.36 -14.91 -17.61
C GLN A 302 -12.59 -13.87 -16.79
N GLU A 303 -11.85 -13.00 -17.47
CA GLU A 303 -11.01 -11.95 -16.90
C GLU A 303 -10.89 -10.77 -17.89
N TYR A 304 -10.54 -9.60 -17.34
CA TYR A 304 -10.34 -8.38 -18.11
C TYR A 304 -9.04 -7.68 -17.73
N HIS A 305 -8.43 -7.02 -18.70
CA HIS A 305 -7.45 -5.97 -18.52
C HIS A 305 -8.17 -4.62 -18.42
N GLY A 306 -8.16 -4.03 -17.22
CA GLY A 306 -8.69 -2.70 -16.97
C GLY A 306 -7.68 -1.61 -17.30
N PHE A 307 -8.11 -0.65 -18.12
CA PHE A 307 -7.39 0.57 -18.44
C PHE A 307 -8.05 1.77 -17.76
N LEU A 308 -7.27 2.59 -17.07
CA LEU A 308 -7.69 3.87 -16.51
C LEU A 308 -6.64 4.93 -16.80
N GLU A 309 -7.06 6.10 -17.29
CA GLU A 309 -6.22 7.28 -17.46
C GLU A 309 -6.69 8.42 -16.54
N GLY A 310 -5.80 8.94 -15.71
CA GLY A 310 -6.12 10.05 -14.80
C GLY A 310 -6.39 11.36 -15.53
N ARG A 311 -7.44 12.09 -15.12
CA ARG A 311 -7.80 13.37 -15.74
C ARG A 311 -6.77 14.48 -15.51
N GLU A 312 -6.15 14.51 -14.34
CA GLU A 312 -5.25 15.60 -13.95
C GLU A 312 -3.83 15.45 -14.49
N ASN A 313 -3.32 14.22 -14.56
CA ASN A 313 -1.91 13.94 -14.86
C ASN A 313 -1.68 12.98 -16.03
N GLY A 314 -2.75 12.46 -16.65
CA GLY A 314 -2.66 11.46 -17.71
C GLY A 314 -2.02 10.13 -17.28
N ALA A 315 -1.94 9.87 -15.96
CA ALA A 315 -1.33 8.64 -15.47
C ALA A 315 -2.16 7.43 -15.90
N LEU A 316 -1.48 6.41 -16.42
CA LEU A 316 -2.11 5.16 -16.86
C LEU A 316 -2.01 4.11 -15.77
N TRP A 317 -3.13 3.51 -15.39
CA TRP A 317 -3.19 2.44 -14.39
C TRP A 317 -3.68 1.14 -15.00
N TYR A 318 -2.93 0.08 -14.72
CA TYR A 318 -3.30 -1.30 -15.05
C TYR A 318 -3.99 -1.96 -13.86
N GLN A 319 -5.05 -2.72 -14.15
CA GLN A 319 -5.66 -3.61 -13.17
C GLN A 319 -6.18 -4.86 -13.88
N GLU A 320 -5.84 -6.02 -13.35
CA GLU A 320 -6.47 -7.29 -13.72
C GLU A 320 -7.79 -7.46 -12.97
N ILE A 321 -8.87 -7.77 -13.68
CA ILE A 321 -10.24 -7.67 -13.18
C ILE A 321 -10.99 -8.96 -13.47
N ASN A 322 -11.36 -9.66 -12.40
CA ASN A 322 -12.36 -10.72 -12.47
C ASN A 322 -13.77 -10.12 -12.70
N PRO A 323 -14.70 -10.80 -13.39
CA PRO A 323 -16.09 -10.36 -13.61
C PRO A 323 -16.79 -9.83 -12.36
N ARG A 324 -16.56 -10.46 -11.20
CA ARG A 324 -17.15 -10.04 -9.91
C ARG A 324 -16.69 -8.65 -9.45
N ARG A 325 -15.56 -8.16 -9.95
CA ARG A 325 -14.94 -6.87 -9.59
C ARG A 325 -15.19 -5.78 -10.62
N VAL A 326 -15.89 -6.07 -11.71
CA VAL A 326 -16.27 -5.07 -12.72
C VAL A 326 -17.03 -3.89 -12.09
N PRO A 327 -18.03 -4.08 -11.21
CA PRO A 327 -18.75 -2.95 -10.62
C PRO A 327 -17.82 -1.99 -9.86
N SER A 328 -16.89 -2.52 -9.07
CA SER A 328 -15.91 -1.70 -8.34
C SER A 328 -14.95 -0.94 -9.25
N PHE A 329 -14.56 -1.54 -10.39
CA PHE A 329 -13.77 -0.85 -11.40
C PHE A 329 -14.57 0.30 -12.03
N LEU A 330 -15.83 0.07 -12.42
CA LEU A 330 -16.69 1.08 -13.01
C LEU A 330 -16.98 2.24 -12.05
N THR A 331 -17.13 1.97 -10.75
CA THR A 331 -17.23 3.03 -9.73
C THR A 331 -15.97 3.90 -9.70
N ARG A 332 -14.79 3.31 -9.85
CA ARG A 332 -13.53 4.08 -9.90
C ARG A 332 -13.40 4.87 -11.21
N ALA A 333 -13.78 4.26 -12.33
CA ALA A 333 -13.81 4.90 -13.64
C ALA A 333 -14.79 6.09 -13.71
N ALA A 334 -15.84 6.10 -12.89
CA ALA A 334 -16.76 7.24 -12.73
C ALA A 334 -16.14 8.43 -11.98
N GLY A 335 -14.99 8.24 -11.33
CA GLY A 335 -14.31 9.25 -10.52
C GLY A 335 -13.41 10.19 -11.35
N PRO A 336 -12.19 10.51 -10.87
CA PRO A 336 -11.28 11.46 -11.53
C PRO A 336 -10.53 10.86 -12.73
N ILE A 337 -11.22 10.08 -13.55
CA ILE A 337 -10.66 9.36 -14.71
C ILE A 337 -11.12 10.05 -15.99
N ARG A 338 -10.19 10.26 -16.93
CA ARG A 338 -10.46 10.84 -18.25
C ARG A 338 -10.99 9.78 -19.21
N ARG A 339 -10.22 8.71 -19.41
CA ARG A 339 -10.58 7.61 -20.30
C ARG A 339 -10.45 6.29 -19.56
N TRP A 340 -11.30 5.34 -19.92
CA TRP A 340 -11.25 4.01 -19.37
C TRP A 340 -11.66 2.98 -20.43
N ALA A 341 -11.22 1.74 -20.24
CA ALA A 341 -11.65 0.60 -21.02
C ALA A 341 -11.54 -0.70 -20.20
N LEU A 342 -12.29 -1.71 -20.62
CA LEU A 342 -12.25 -3.07 -20.10
C LEU A 342 -12.08 -4.00 -21.29
N TYR A 343 -10.89 -4.55 -21.43
CA TYR A 343 -10.57 -5.47 -22.52
C TYR A 343 -10.59 -6.90 -22.02
N PRO A 344 -11.32 -7.83 -22.65
CA PRO A 344 -11.18 -9.26 -22.36
C PRO A 344 -9.74 -9.72 -22.49
N THR A 345 -9.26 -10.57 -21.58
CA THR A 345 -7.90 -11.14 -21.66
C THR A 345 -7.71 -12.00 -22.91
N ASP A 346 -8.80 -12.53 -23.46
CA ASP A 346 -8.91 -13.38 -24.64
C ASP A 346 -9.57 -12.67 -25.83
N ASP A 347 -9.51 -11.33 -25.87
CA ASP A 347 -10.10 -10.53 -26.94
C ASP A 347 -9.60 -10.99 -28.34
N PRO A 348 -10.47 -11.52 -29.20
CA PRO A 348 -10.08 -12.06 -30.51
C PRO A 348 -9.67 -10.96 -31.50
N THR A 349 -10.02 -9.70 -31.22
CA THR A 349 -9.65 -8.55 -32.06
C THR A 349 -8.29 -8.00 -31.69
N ALA A 350 -7.76 -8.36 -30.52
CA ALA A 350 -6.46 -7.91 -30.06
C ALA A 350 -5.35 -8.71 -30.77
N PHE A 351 -4.36 -8.00 -31.30
CA PHE A 351 -3.19 -8.62 -31.92
C PHE A 351 -1.96 -8.47 -31.02
N ARG A 352 -1.09 -9.49 -31.07
CA ARG A 352 0.02 -9.67 -30.14
C ARG A 352 1.30 -9.95 -30.90
N ALA A 353 2.40 -9.36 -30.43
CA ALA A 353 3.73 -9.65 -30.95
C ALA A 353 4.78 -9.59 -29.84
N VAL A 354 5.91 -10.26 -30.07
CA VAL A 354 7.05 -10.30 -29.15
C VAL A 354 8.17 -9.42 -29.68
N VAL A 355 8.70 -8.54 -28.84
CA VAL A 355 9.87 -7.72 -29.18
C VAL A 355 11.08 -8.66 -29.36
N PRO A 356 11.73 -8.67 -30.55
CA PRO A 356 12.80 -9.61 -30.83
C PRO A 356 14.02 -9.40 -29.92
N ASN A 357 14.76 -10.48 -29.70
CA ASN A 357 16.11 -10.42 -29.13
C ASN A 357 17.07 -10.08 -30.28
N GLU A 358 17.55 -8.83 -30.32
CA GLU A 358 18.61 -8.42 -31.25
C GLU A 358 19.97 -9.06 -30.91
#